data_AF-F8UH43-F1
#
_entry.id   AF-F8UH43-F1
#
_cell.length_a   1.000
_cell.length_b   1.000
_cell.length_c   1.000
_cell.angle_alpha   90.00
_cell.angle_beta   90.00
_cell.angle_gamma   90.00
#
_symmetry.space_group_name_H-M   'P 1'
#
loop_
_entity.id
_entity.type
_entity.pdbx_description
1 polymer ?
#
loop_
_entity_poly.entity_id
_entity_poly.type
_entity_poly.pdbx_seq_one_letter_code
_entity_poly.pdbx_strand_id
1 'polypeptide(L)' 'ANGLTVEFSDGKKLKEIVVEYPIGHKRRRKEGMPVLVEKFRVNLARRFPEKQRKAILELCLDAKRLEATPVNEFVDLMSS' A
#
# COMPACT_ATOMS: atom_id res chain seq x y z
N ALA A 1 -9.50 18.11 -1.32
CA ALA A 1 -9.00 18.23 -2.71
C ALA A 1 -7.85 19.20 -2.70
N ASN A 2 -6.72 18.85 -3.33
CA ASN A 2 -5.57 19.74 -3.48
C ASN A 2 -5.37 20.03 -4.97
N GLY A 3 -5.03 21.28 -5.30
CA GLY A 3 -4.65 21.71 -6.65
C GLY A 3 -3.22 22.25 -6.63
N LEU A 4 -2.45 21.99 -7.68
CA LEU A 4 -1.11 22.54 -7.84
C LEU A 4 -0.89 23.02 -9.26
N THR A 5 -0.39 24.24 -9.39
CA THR A 5 0.00 24.89 -10.64
C THR A 5 1.45 25.33 -10.52
N VAL A 6 2.24 25.10 -11.57
CA VAL A 6 3.63 25.56 -11.65
C VAL A 6 3.71 26.68 -12.69
N GLU A 7 4.24 27.82 -12.28
CA GLU A 7 4.55 28.98 -13.13
C GLU A 7 6.07 29.16 -13.18
N PHE A 8 6.61 29.30 -14.39
CA PHE A 8 8.03 29.48 -14.64
C PHE A 8 8.41 30.97 -14.58
N SER A 9 9.69 31.26 -14.37
CA SER A 9 10.21 32.63 -14.39
C SER A 9 10.08 33.33 -15.74
N ASP A 10 9.86 32.58 -16.83
CA ASP A 10 9.56 33.11 -18.17
C ASP A 10 8.05 33.36 -18.40
N GLY A 11 7.22 33.21 -17.35
CA GLY A 11 5.78 33.45 -17.36
C GLY A 11 4.94 32.29 -17.92
N LYS A 12 5.56 31.19 -18.39
CA LYS A 12 4.80 30.01 -18.84
C LYS A 12 4.19 29.26 -17.65
N LYS A 13 3.06 28.60 -17.88
CA LYS A 13 2.33 27.82 -16.86
C LYS A 13 2.12 26.40 -17.32
N LEU A 14 2.34 25.44 -16.43
CA LEU A 14 1.86 24.07 -16.63
C LEU A 14 0.36 24.01 -16.32
N LYS A 15 -0.33 23.05 -16.94
CA LYS A 15 -1.73 22.78 -16.64
C LYS A 15 -1.88 22.43 -15.16
N GLU A 16 -2.86 23.04 -14.51
CA GLU A 16 -3.19 22.74 -13.11
C GLU A 16 -3.54 21.26 -12.95
N ILE A 17 -2.96 20.63 -11.93
CA ILE A 17 -3.29 19.27 -11.52
C ILE A 17 -4.12 19.34 -10.25
N VAL A 18 -5.36 18.85 -10.34
CA VAL A 18 -6.26 18.73 -9.19
C VAL A 18 -6.37 17.26 -8.80
N VAL A 19 -6.12 16.98 -7.52
CA VAL A 19 -6.35 15.67 -6.90
C VAL A 19 -7.49 15.81 -5.91
N GLU A 20 -8.68 15.38 -6.32
CA GLU A 20 -9.87 15.44 -5.47
C GLU A 20 -9.77 14.48 -4.29
N TYR A 21 -9.29 13.26 -4.54
CA TYR A 21 -9.16 12.19 -3.56
C TYR A 21 -7.73 11.60 -3.57
N PRO A 22 -7.05 11.54 -2.42
CA PRO A 22 -5.76 10.86 -2.33
C PRO A 22 -5.92 9.37 -2.63
N ILE A 23 -4.83 8.70 -3.02
CA ILE A 23 -4.86 7.28 -3.43
C ILE A 23 -5.36 6.33 -2.32
N GLY A 24 -5.18 6.71 -1.05
CA GLY A 24 -5.70 5.96 0.11
C GLY A 24 -7.20 6.11 0.38
N HIS A 25 -7.89 7.00 -0.35
CA HIS A 25 -9.31 7.25 -0.15
C HIS A 25 -10.19 6.09 -0.65
N LYS A 26 -11.32 5.81 0.02
CA LYS A 26 -12.27 4.72 -0.34
C LYS A 26 -12.69 4.74 -1.82
N ARG A 27 -12.90 5.93 -2.39
CA ARG A 27 -13.31 6.09 -3.82
C ARG A 27 -12.25 5.61 -4.81
N ARG A 28 -10.97 5.55 -4.42
CA ARG A 28 -9.86 5.10 -5.25
C ARG A 28 -9.35 3.71 -4.84
N ARG A 29 -10.15 2.91 -4.14
CA ARG A 29 -9.71 1.60 -3.60
C ARG A 29 -9.15 0.67 -4.67
N LYS A 30 -9.75 0.65 -5.86
CA LYS A 30 -9.27 -0.17 -7.00
C LYS A 30 -7.84 0.21 -7.43
N GLU A 31 -7.53 1.50 -7.45
CA GLU A 31 -6.20 2.01 -7.79
C GLU A 31 -5.21 1.91 -6.62
N GLY A 32 -5.69 2.10 -5.39
CA GLY A 32 -4.85 2.11 -4.20
C GLY A 32 -4.49 0.74 -3.66
N MET A 33 -5.30 -0.30 -3.92
CA MET A 33 -5.03 -1.65 -3.41
C MET A 33 -3.69 -2.22 -3.92
N PRO A 34 -3.37 -2.17 -5.23
CA PRO A 34 -2.08 -2.65 -5.73
C PRO A 34 -0.89 -1.93 -5.07
N VAL A 35 -0.98 -0.62 -4.89
CA VAL A 35 0.07 0.19 -4.23
C VAL A 35 0.21 -0.15 -2.75
N LEU A 36 -0.91 -0.46 -2.08
CA LEU A 36 -0.90 -0.90 -0.68
C LEU A 36 -0.22 -2.27 -0.53
N VAL A 37 -0.52 -3.21 -1.43
CA VAL A 37 0.11 -4.54 -1.44
C VAL A 37 1.61 -4.43 -1.71
N GLU A 38 2.03 -3.62 -2.69
CA GLU A 38 3.45 -3.39 -2.94
C GLU A 38 4.14 -2.73 -1.74
N LYS A 39 3.52 -1.71 -1.13
CA LYS A 39 4.04 -1.11 0.11
C LYS A 39 4.21 -2.15 1.22
N PHE A 40 3.26 -3.06 1.38
CA PHE A 40 3.35 -4.13 2.36
C PHE A 40 4.51 -5.08 2.05
N ARG A 41 4.63 -5.54 0.80
CA ARG A 41 5.75 -6.38 0.33
C ARG A 41 7.11 -5.74 0.58
N VAL A 42 7.27 -4.46 0.24
CA VAL A 42 8.52 -3.71 0.48
C VAL A 42 8.85 -3.64 1.97
N ASN A 43 7.86 -3.40 2.84
CA ASN A 43 8.09 -3.32 4.28
C ASN A 43 8.43 -4.68 4.89
N LEU A 44 7.78 -5.77 4.47
CA LEU A 44 8.14 -7.12 4.92
C LEU A 44 9.58 -7.46 4.55
N ALA A 45 10.04 -7.09 3.35
CA ALA A 45 11.40 -7.34 2.89
C ALA A 45 12.48 -6.65 3.73
N ARG A 46 12.15 -5.58 4.47
CA ARG A 46 13.07 -4.87 5.37
C ARG A 46 13.29 -5.60 6.69
N ARG A 47 12.36 -6.47 7.09
CA ARG A 47 12.36 -7.12 8.41
C ARG A 47 12.56 -8.63 8.34
N PHE A 48 12.02 -9.28 7.32
CA PHE A 48 11.91 -10.74 7.28
C PHE A 48 12.70 -11.36 6.11
N PRO A 49 13.30 -12.55 6.32
CA PRO A 49 13.89 -13.32 5.24
C PRO A 49 12.84 -13.74 4.21
N GLU A 50 13.28 -14.11 3.01
CA GLU A 50 12.41 -14.37 1.86
C GLU A 50 11.31 -15.38 2.13
N LYS A 51 11.66 -16.51 2.76
CA LYS A 51 10.72 -17.58 3.09
C LYS A 51 9.58 -17.07 3.98
N GLN A 52 9.90 -16.25 4.98
CA GLN A 52 8.93 -15.77 5.95
C GLN A 52 8.06 -14.65 5.38
N ARG A 53 8.64 -13.66 4.69
CA ARG A 53 7.83 -12.60 4.04
C ARG A 53 6.88 -13.16 2.99
N LYS A 54 7.26 -14.24 2.28
CA LYS A 54 6.39 -14.92 1.33
C LYS A 54 5.20 -15.57 2.03
N ALA A 55 5.44 -16.30 3.11
CA ALA A 55 4.38 -16.92 3.90
C ALA A 55 3.41 -15.88 4.50
N ILE A 56 3.93 -14.78 5.06
CA ILE A 56 3.11 -13.66 5.57
C ILE A 56 2.25 -13.07 4.44
N LEU A 57 2.85 -12.78 3.29
CA LEU A 57 2.15 -12.16 2.17
C LEU A 57 1.04 -13.06 1.61
N GLU A 58 1.33 -14.34 1.41
CA GLU A 58 0.34 -15.33 0.94
C GLU A 58 -0.84 -15.45 1.90
N LEU A 59 -0.59 -15.48 3.21
CA LEU A 59 -1.66 -15.51 4.21
C LEU A 59 -2.51 -14.25 4.18
N CYS A 60 -1.88 -13.06 4.17
CA CYS A 60 -2.61 -11.79 4.20
C CYS A 60 -3.39 -11.47 2.91
N LEU A 61 -3.08 -12.12 1.79
CA LEU A 61 -3.81 -11.96 0.52
C LEU A 61 -5.03 -12.89 0.41
N ASP A 62 -5.16 -13.89 1.27
CA ASP A 62 -6.33 -14.77 1.36
C ASP A 62 -7.15 -14.42 2.60
N ALA A 63 -8.19 -13.61 2.39
CA ALA A 63 -9.04 -13.12 3.48
C ALA A 63 -9.70 -14.26 4.29
N LYS A 64 -10.18 -15.31 3.62
CA LYS A 64 -10.86 -16.42 4.29
C LYS A 64 -9.89 -17.23 5.15
N ARG A 65 -8.69 -17.48 4.63
CA ARG A 65 -7.64 -18.19 5.37
C ARG A 65 -7.15 -17.36 6.55
N LEU A 66 -6.95 -16.05 6.35
CA LEU A 66 -6.53 -15.14 7.41
C LEU A 66 -7.57 -15.09 8.55
N GLU A 67 -8.86 -14.96 8.22
CA GLU A 67 -9.96 -14.94 9.19
C GLU A 67 -10.05 -16.22 10.03
N ALA A 68 -9.69 -17.37 9.44
CA ALA A 68 -9.68 -18.66 10.12
C ALA A 68 -8.38 -18.95 10.91
N THR A 69 -7.35 -18.12 10.77
CA THR A 69 -6.05 -18.36 11.41
C THR A 69 -6.08 -17.98 12.89
N PRO A 70 -5.67 -18.88 13.81
CA PRO A 70 -5.55 -18.53 15.22
C PRO A 70 -4.63 -17.34 15.44
N VAL A 71 -5.01 -16.44 16.34
CA VAL A 71 -4.27 -15.18 16.57
C VAL A 71 -2.83 -15.45 16.98
N ASN A 72 -2.57 -16.47 17.82
CA ASN A 72 -1.22 -16.85 18.23
C ASN A 72 -0.37 -17.28 17.03
N GLU A 73 -0.90 -18.08 16.10
CA GLU A 73 -0.17 -18.53 14.92
C GLU A 73 0.15 -17.37 13.97
N PHE A 74 -0.78 -16.43 13.81
CA PHE A 74 -0.51 -15.22 13.02
C PHE A 74 0.58 -14.35 13.67
N VAL A 75 0.53 -14.17 14.98
CA VAL A 75 1.55 -13.40 15.71
C VAL A 75 2.90 -14.10 15.63
N ASP A 76 2.96 -15.42 15.82
CA ASP A 76 4.19 -16.21 15.71
C ASP A 76 4.81 -16.08 14.32
N LEU A 77 3.98 -16.10 13.26
CA LEU A 77 4.45 -15.87 11.89
C LEU A 77 5.06 -14.47 11.69
N MET A 78 4.59 -13.48 12.44
CA MET A 78 5.07 -12.09 12.45
C MET A 78 6.19 -11.84 13.47
N SER A 79 6.55 -12.85 14.27
CA SER A 79 7.51 -12.76 15.38
C SER A 79 8.82 -13.42 15.00
N SER A 80 9.80 -12.57 14.65
CA SER A 80 11.21 -12.94 14.41
C SER A 80 12.04 -11.66 14.29
#